data_AF-A0A1X7U2F7-F1
#
_entry.id   AF-A0A1X7U2F7-F1
#
_cell.length_a   1.000
_cell.length_b   1.000
_cell.length_c   1.000
_cell.angle_alpha   90.00
_cell.angle_beta   90.00
_cell.angle_gamma   90.00
#
_symmetry.space_group_name_H-M   'P 1'
#
loop_
_entity.id
_entity.type
_entity.pdbx_description
1 polymer ?
#
loop_
_entity_poly.entity_id
_entity_poly.type
_entity_poly.pdbx_seq_one_letter_code
_entity_poly.pdbx_strand_id
1 'polypeptide(L)'
;CNTMVTDKYGQTPLHCAAGWGTAEVIEYLLSTGNCDPLARDSGQKTPLQLAKERQYDSDTAIAIFKKFGNIKISHPIDSYVSVLLVGNPGAGKSTLSHVINDTTTGSITLGFFRNVGGVVPCTAGIIPYKLQHRTLGNIILHDFAGHSEYYSSHSAVIENLLQGSGGVFLIVVNILEKEAVKQLHQWLSVVRNEAQKALSQCHVIVIVSHVDKISNPVEKRRKEEIEEIIKREKCDSVFLDCRKLGGGGVDLFFKKLSSSCKSIRSTSRRNLSLYCHMMYGLLEERKENIMTFSDVVFAGEDNNDYVIPDKGEDVLDVLCSLHSTGLISVLKSEEKVWVVVNNSILLTEVNGVLFAPEKFKEHVDIASNTGIVSVSGLTRLFPEYDPDMLICFLKNMELCQELDPSFLIMTNLIEGDRKETRERASETQRRGERLLFFPCLLSTDRSDEMTTQVYQFGWCLQCTREHDFFPPRYFHVLSLHLAFKMAQPQEDDKLKRRCTFWKNGLYWFNGHGVGSLVEIVDESHNLSLLGGRDSKEVTEITAEFNTPLTTIKLESSIQKFNSTTNYSPTQISESNDDQEKGIYNH
;
A
#
# COMPACT_ATOMS: atom_id res chain seq x y z
N CYS A 1 -18.79 -1.26 -31.30
CA CYS A 1 -18.95 0.12 -31.80
C CYS A 1 -18.20 1.06 -30.88
N ASN A 2 -17.45 2.04 -31.40
CA ASN A 2 -16.83 3.05 -30.55
C ASN A 2 -17.92 4.06 -30.14
N THR A 3 -18.36 3.97 -28.89
CA THR A 3 -19.48 4.73 -28.30
C THR A 3 -19.15 6.19 -27.98
N MET A 4 -17.88 6.58 -28.11
CA MET A 4 -17.40 7.95 -27.91
C MET A 4 -17.17 8.71 -29.22
N VAL A 5 -17.42 8.09 -30.38
CA VAL A 5 -17.29 8.77 -31.67
C VAL A 5 -18.29 9.91 -31.74
N THR A 6 -17.81 11.10 -32.06
CA THR A 6 -18.64 12.29 -32.21
C THR A 6 -19.00 12.53 -33.67
N ASP A 7 -20.20 13.03 -33.92
CA ASP A 7 -20.58 13.54 -35.22
C ASP A 7 -19.99 14.96 -35.49
N LYS A 8 -20.40 15.59 -36.60
CA LYS A 8 -19.97 16.94 -36.99
C LYS A 8 -20.39 18.05 -36.01
N TYR A 9 -21.31 17.77 -35.10
CA TYR A 9 -21.75 18.68 -34.04
C TYR A 9 -21.08 18.35 -32.70
N GLY A 10 -20.14 17.41 -32.66
CA GLY A 10 -19.53 16.95 -31.42
C GLY A 10 -20.45 16.04 -30.61
N GLN A 11 -21.56 15.57 -31.18
CA GLN A 11 -22.54 14.74 -30.47
C GLN A 11 -22.13 13.28 -30.48
N THR A 12 -22.05 12.68 -29.30
CA THR A 12 -21.87 11.22 -29.14
C THR A 12 -23.20 10.48 -29.39
N PRO A 13 -23.18 9.16 -29.62
CA PRO A 13 -24.38 8.33 -29.64
C PRO A 13 -25.33 8.59 -28.46
N LEU A 14 -24.79 8.86 -27.27
CA LEU A 14 -25.59 9.18 -26.08
C LEU A 14 -26.28 10.55 -26.17
N HIS A 15 -25.65 11.56 -26.79
CA HIS A 15 -26.30 12.85 -27.08
C HIS A 15 -27.48 12.65 -28.03
N CYS A 16 -27.28 11.86 -29.10
CA CYS A 16 -28.34 11.54 -30.05
C CYS A 16 -29.49 10.83 -29.34
N ALA A 17 -29.22 9.75 -28.58
CA ALA A 17 -30.24 9.01 -27.85
C ALA A 17 -31.03 9.91 -26.87
N ALA A 18 -30.35 10.82 -26.16
CA ALA A 18 -30.99 11.79 -25.28
C ALA A 18 -31.83 12.83 -26.04
N GLY A 19 -31.33 13.32 -27.18
CA GLY A 19 -32.05 14.20 -28.10
C GLY A 19 -33.19 13.52 -28.85
N TRP A 20 -33.24 12.18 -28.86
CA TRP A 20 -34.32 11.35 -29.37
C TRP A 20 -35.24 10.78 -28.28
N GLY A 21 -34.90 10.94 -27.00
CA GLY A 21 -35.73 10.55 -25.85
C GLY A 21 -35.91 9.04 -25.70
N THR A 22 -35.02 8.24 -26.30
CA THR A 22 -35.13 6.79 -26.35
C THR A 22 -34.52 6.17 -25.09
N ALA A 23 -35.33 5.95 -24.05
CA ALA A 23 -34.87 5.48 -22.74
C ALA A 23 -34.09 4.16 -22.84
N GLU A 24 -34.57 3.20 -23.63
CA GLU A 24 -33.96 1.89 -23.80
C GLU A 24 -32.57 1.99 -24.44
N VAL A 25 -32.41 2.90 -25.41
CA VAL A 25 -31.11 3.15 -26.05
C VAL A 25 -30.16 3.88 -25.11
N ILE A 26 -30.68 4.79 -24.27
CA ILE A 26 -29.89 5.47 -23.24
C ILE A 26 -29.39 4.44 -22.21
N GLU A 27 -30.27 3.58 -21.70
CA GLU A 27 -29.90 2.53 -20.75
C GLU A 27 -28.88 1.57 -21.34
N TYR A 28 -29.09 1.08 -22.57
CA TYR A 28 -28.15 0.21 -23.25
C TYR A 28 -26.78 0.89 -23.47
N LEU A 29 -26.75 2.14 -23.93
CA LEU A 29 -25.48 2.84 -24.14
C LEU A 29 -24.74 3.05 -22.82
N LEU A 30 -25.46 3.31 -21.72
CA LEU A 30 -24.88 3.44 -20.39
C LEU A 30 -24.43 2.08 -19.83
N SER A 31 -25.17 0.98 -20.07
CA SER A 31 -24.77 -0.37 -19.64
C SER A 31 -23.49 -0.87 -20.33
N THR A 32 -23.05 -0.22 -21.42
CA THR A 32 -21.75 -0.56 -22.01
C THR A 32 -20.53 -0.08 -21.20
N GLY A 33 -20.71 0.79 -20.19
CA GLY A 33 -19.60 1.38 -19.42
C GLY A 33 -18.68 2.34 -20.20
N ASN A 34 -18.79 2.36 -21.53
CA ASN A 34 -17.92 3.05 -22.48
C ASN A 34 -18.49 4.39 -22.98
N CYS A 35 -19.46 4.96 -22.25
CA CYS A 35 -20.07 6.26 -22.55
C CYS A 35 -19.84 7.23 -21.38
N ASP A 36 -19.49 8.49 -21.67
CA ASP A 36 -19.41 9.56 -20.67
C ASP A 36 -20.76 10.30 -20.61
N PRO A 37 -21.55 10.15 -19.53
CA PRO A 37 -22.83 10.83 -19.37
C PRO A 37 -22.72 12.35 -19.28
N LEU A 38 -21.51 12.87 -19.03
CA LEU A 38 -21.21 14.29 -18.86
C LEU A 38 -20.47 14.89 -20.06
N ALA A 39 -20.27 14.10 -21.13
CA ALA A 39 -19.66 14.59 -22.36
C ALA A 39 -20.41 15.83 -22.86
N ARG A 40 -19.67 16.76 -23.48
CA ARG A 40 -20.21 18.01 -24.01
C ARG A 40 -20.09 18.04 -25.52
N ASP A 41 -21.18 18.39 -26.19
CA ASP A 41 -21.17 18.65 -27.63
C ASP A 41 -20.53 20.01 -27.97
N SER A 42 -20.50 20.35 -29.26
CA SER A 42 -19.94 21.64 -29.74
C SER A 42 -20.70 22.86 -29.21
N GLY A 43 -21.96 22.68 -28.80
CA GLY A 43 -22.78 23.71 -28.15
C GLY A 43 -22.59 23.76 -26.63
N GLN A 44 -21.61 23.03 -26.08
CA GLN A 44 -21.39 22.85 -24.64
C GLN A 44 -22.56 22.19 -23.90
N LYS A 45 -23.45 21.49 -24.63
CA LYS A 45 -24.58 20.79 -24.05
C LYS A 45 -24.24 19.36 -23.71
N THR A 46 -24.72 18.89 -22.56
CA THR A 46 -24.64 17.47 -22.16
C THR A 46 -25.85 16.68 -22.69
N PRO A 47 -25.79 15.34 -22.72
CA PRO A 47 -26.95 14.51 -23.06
C PRO A 47 -28.19 14.85 -22.21
N LEU A 48 -28.02 15.05 -20.89
CA LEU A 48 -29.12 15.45 -20.02
C LEU A 48 -29.74 16.80 -20.40
N GLN A 49 -28.94 17.78 -20.86
CA GLN A 49 -29.47 19.08 -21.29
C GLN A 49 -30.27 18.94 -22.58
N LEU A 50 -29.82 18.13 -23.53
CA LEU A 50 -30.59 17.82 -24.74
C LEU A 50 -31.90 17.12 -24.42
N ALA A 51 -31.91 16.18 -23.46
CA ALA A 51 -33.15 15.53 -23.02
C ALA A 51 -34.16 16.53 -22.43
N LYS A 52 -33.70 17.54 -21.68
CA LYS A 52 -34.56 18.57 -21.07
C LYS A 52 -35.15 19.57 -22.04
N GLU A 53 -34.53 19.77 -23.21
CA GLU A 53 -35.03 20.69 -24.23
C GLU A 53 -36.21 20.12 -25.03
N ARG A 54 -36.54 18.84 -24.81
CA ARG A 54 -37.67 18.18 -25.45
C ARG A 54 -38.97 18.47 -24.70
N GLN A 55 -40.06 18.51 -25.46
CA GLN A 55 -41.40 18.81 -24.94
C GLN A 55 -42.25 17.55 -24.69
N TYR A 56 -41.84 16.39 -25.24
CA TYR A 56 -42.58 15.12 -25.19
C TYR A 56 -41.61 13.96 -24.88
N ASP A 57 -42.03 13.01 -24.04
CA ASP A 57 -41.34 11.77 -23.66
C ASP A 57 -39.91 11.92 -23.10
N SER A 58 -39.61 13.07 -22.48
CA SER A 58 -38.30 13.34 -21.88
C SER A 58 -38.15 12.84 -20.45
N ASP A 59 -39.25 12.57 -19.74
CA ASP A 59 -39.21 12.37 -18.28
C ASP A 59 -38.43 11.13 -17.88
N THR A 60 -38.60 10.01 -18.60
CA THR A 60 -37.87 8.76 -18.36
C THR A 60 -36.37 8.93 -18.66
N ALA A 61 -36.02 9.57 -19.78
CA ALA A 61 -34.63 9.88 -20.12
C ALA A 61 -33.96 10.79 -19.06
N ILE A 62 -34.67 11.82 -18.60
CA ILE A 62 -34.21 12.72 -17.54
C ILE A 62 -34.04 11.95 -16.22
N ALA A 63 -34.94 11.02 -15.90
CA ALA A 63 -34.85 10.20 -14.69
C ALA A 63 -33.59 9.34 -14.68
N ILE A 64 -33.26 8.67 -15.80
CA ILE A 64 -32.03 7.88 -15.95
C ILE A 64 -30.79 8.75 -15.69
N PHE A 65 -30.68 9.93 -16.30
CA PHE A 65 -29.53 10.81 -16.06
C PHE A 65 -29.50 11.40 -14.64
N LYS A 66 -30.66 11.73 -14.06
CA LYS A 66 -30.75 12.19 -12.65
C LYS A 66 -30.28 11.12 -11.69
N LYS A 67 -30.55 9.85 -11.95
CA LYS A 67 -30.06 8.70 -11.16
C LYS A 67 -28.54 8.72 -11.03
N PHE A 68 -27.80 8.95 -12.13
CA PHE A 68 -26.33 9.11 -12.09
C PHE A 68 -25.87 10.31 -11.27
N GLY A 69 -26.53 11.46 -11.42
CA GLY A 69 -26.21 12.64 -10.61
C GLY A 69 -26.46 12.42 -9.12
N ASN A 70 -27.60 11.80 -8.77
CA ASN A 70 -27.98 11.51 -7.39
C ASN A 70 -27.00 10.53 -6.74
N ILE A 71 -26.63 9.46 -7.44
CA ILE A 71 -25.69 8.46 -6.91
C ILE A 71 -24.29 9.06 -6.72
N LYS A 72 -23.83 9.92 -7.63
CA LYS A 72 -22.57 10.66 -7.42
C LYS A 72 -22.62 11.53 -6.16
N ILE A 73 -23.75 12.15 -5.86
CA ILE A 73 -23.93 12.97 -4.65
C ILE A 73 -24.00 12.09 -3.39
N SER A 74 -24.71 10.96 -3.45
CA SER A 74 -24.84 10.01 -2.33
C SER A 74 -23.50 9.33 -2.01
N HIS A 75 -22.73 8.98 -3.04
CA HIS A 75 -21.46 8.27 -2.94
C HIS A 75 -20.33 9.08 -3.60
N PRO A 76 -19.86 10.18 -2.98
CA PRO A 76 -18.86 11.07 -3.57
C PRO A 76 -17.43 10.50 -3.41
N ILE A 77 -17.15 9.35 -4.02
CA ILE A 77 -15.88 8.62 -3.92
C ILE A 77 -14.65 9.45 -4.32
N ASP A 78 -14.82 10.38 -5.26
CA ASP A 78 -13.79 11.30 -5.75
C ASP A 78 -13.40 12.37 -4.74
N SER A 79 -14.24 12.61 -3.72
CA SER A 79 -14.04 13.64 -2.70
C SER A 79 -13.25 13.18 -1.47
N TYR A 80 -13.05 11.86 -1.29
CA TYR A 80 -12.35 11.32 -0.13
C TYR A 80 -10.84 11.57 -0.20
N VAL A 81 -10.30 12.14 0.89
CA VAL A 81 -8.86 12.34 1.09
C VAL A 81 -8.37 11.42 2.20
N SER A 82 -7.31 10.66 1.93
CA SER A 82 -6.66 9.82 2.93
C SER A 82 -5.82 10.67 3.88
N VAL A 83 -6.08 10.56 5.17
CA VAL A 83 -5.33 11.21 6.25
C VAL A 83 -4.66 10.11 7.06
N LEU A 84 -3.33 10.09 7.08
CA LEU A 84 -2.53 9.04 7.70
C LEU A 84 -1.95 9.55 9.02
N LEU A 85 -2.39 8.97 10.14
CA LEU A 85 -1.96 9.36 11.47
C LEU A 85 -0.85 8.42 11.96
N VAL A 86 0.38 8.92 12.01
CA VAL A 86 1.58 8.14 12.31
C VAL A 86 2.35 8.73 13.50
N GLY A 87 3.21 7.93 14.13
CA GLY A 87 3.95 8.32 15.33
C GLY A 87 4.10 7.20 16.35
N ASN A 88 5.01 7.36 17.31
CA ASN A 88 5.34 6.33 18.30
C ASN A 88 4.17 6.00 19.26
N PRO A 89 4.21 4.84 19.95
CA PRO A 89 3.19 4.48 20.94
C PRO A 89 3.09 5.56 22.02
N GLY A 90 1.87 5.82 22.51
CA GLY A 90 1.65 6.84 23.54
C GLY A 90 1.76 8.30 23.06
N ALA A 91 2.07 8.57 21.78
CA ALA A 91 2.21 9.95 21.29
C ALA A 91 0.91 10.79 21.31
N GLY A 92 -0.25 10.14 21.47
CA GLY A 92 -1.57 10.79 21.46
C GLY A 92 -2.31 10.68 20.13
N LYS A 93 -1.95 9.72 19.27
CA LYS A 93 -2.59 9.46 17.97
C LYS A 93 -4.07 9.15 18.11
N SER A 94 -4.42 8.08 18.82
CA SER A 94 -5.82 7.69 19.01
C SER A 94 -6.63 8.78 19.70
N THR A 95 -6.04 9.52 20.65
CA THR A 95 -6.68 10.72 21.24
C THR A 95 -7.01 11.76 20.17
N LEU A 96 -6.08 12.08 19.27
CA LEU A 96 -6.31 13.01 18.18
C LEU A 96 -7.35 12.47 17.17
N SER A 97 -7.34 11.17 16.90
CA SER A 97 -8.36 10.53 16.05
C SER A 97 -9.76 10.73 16.62
N HIS A 98 -9.93 10.51 17.93
CA HIS A 98 -11.18 10.81 18.63
C HIS A 98 -11.54 12.30 18.57
N VAL A 99 -10.58 13.23 18.72
CA VAL A 99 -10.85 14.67 18.57
C VAL A 99 -11.42 14.97 17.18
N ILE A 100 -10.82 14.44 16.11
CA ILE A 100 -11.29 14.64 14.73
C ILE A 100 -12.67 14.02 14.52
N ASN A 101 -12.92 12.84 15.08
CA ASN A 101 -14.20 12.17 14.99
C ASN A 101 -15.30 12.94 15.74
N ASP A 102 -15.04 13.36 16.97
CA ASP A 102 -16.00 14.08 17.82
C ASP A 102 -16.37 15.44 17.22
N THR A 103 -15.43 16.14 16.58
CA THR A 103 -15.71 17.41 15.88
C THR A 103 -16.60 17.23 14.66
N THR A 104 -16.74 16.02 14.13
CA THR A 104 -17.63 15.70 12.99
C THR A 104 -19.11 15.88 13.35
N THR A 105 -19.51 15.49 14.57
CA THR A 105 -20.91 15.54 15.03
C THR A 105 -21.39 16.94 15.45
N GLY A 106 -20.49 17.94 15.44
CA GLY A 106 -20.84 19.34 15.71
C GLY A 106 -21.19 19.66 17.17
N SER A 107 -21.02 18.72 18.10
CA SER A 107 -21.44 18.88 19.50
C SER A 107 -20.43 19.60 20.40
N ILE A 108 -19.37 20.17 19.82
CA ILE A 108 -18.35 20.88 20.59
C ILE A 108 -18.36 22.34 20.16
N THR A 109 -18.95 23.19 21.00
CA THR A 109 -18.57 24.60 21.02
C THR A 109 -17.06 24.66 21.22
N LEU A 110 -16.31 25.05 20.18
CA LEU A 110 -14.84 25.12 20.14
C LEU A 110 -14.18 25.93 21.28
N GLY A 111 -14.98 26.58 22.14
CA GLY A 111 -14.55 27.29 23.35
C GLY A 111 -14.63 26.51 24.67
N PHE A 112 -15.19 25.30 24.73
CA PHE A 112 -15.25 24.51 25.98
C PHE A 112 -14.18 23.42 26.02
N PHE A 113 -13.21 23.57 26.93
CA PHE A 113 -12.19 22.55 27.20
C PHE A 113 -12.84 21.32 27.84
N ARG A 114 -13.07 20.27 27.04
CA ARG A 114 -13.39 18.92 27.53
C ARG A 114 -12.20 17.99 27.27
N ASN A 115 -11.97 17.07 28.20
CA ASN A 115 -10.97 16.02 28.06
C ASN A 115 -11.59 14.81 27.34
N VAL A 116 -10.82 14.20 26.44
CA VAL A 116 -11.23 12.98 25.71
C VAL A 116 -11.23 11.78 26.66
N GLY A 117 -12.30 10.98 26.65
CA GLY A 117 -12.44 9.73 27.40
C GLY A 117 -12.63 8.51 26.48
N GLY A 118 -12.35 7.29 26.96
CA GLY A 118 -12.63 6.05 26.24
C GLY A 118 -11.57 5.61 25.20
N VAL A 119 -10.40 6.25 25.19
CA VAL A 119 -9.31 5.90 24.26
C VAL A 119 -8.68 4.57 24.66
N VAL A 120 -8.67 3.59 23.75
CA VAL A 120 -7.92 2.35 23.94
C VAL A 120 -6.41 2.69 23.92
N PRO A 121 -5.63 2.29 24.93
CA PRO A 121 -4.24 2.75 25.07
C PRO A 121 -3.30 2.26 23.96
N CYS A 122 -3.64 1.17 23.27
CA CYS A 122 -2.85 0.60 22.19
C CYS A 122 -3.74 0.21 21.01
N THR A 123 -3.59 0.90 19.88
CA THR A 123 -4.14 0.49 18.58
C THR A 123 -3.35 -0.72 18.05
N ALA A 124 -4.04 -1.78 17.65
CA ALA A 124 -3.46 -2.91 16.91
C ALA A 124 -3.62 -2.67 15.40
N GLY A 125 -2.53 -2.81 14.65
CA GLY A 125 -2.52 -2.56 13.19
C GLY A 125 -2.92 -1.14 12.81
N ILE A 126 -3.87 -1.02 11.88
CA ILE A 126 -4.34 0.27 11.35
C ILE A 126 -5.87 0.30 11.44
N ILE A 127 -6.43 1.35 12.04
CA ILE A 127 -7.88 1.53 12.14
C ILE A 127 -8.33 2.65 11.19
N PRO A 128 -9.09 2.35 10.13
CA PRO A 128 -9.65 3.36 9.25
C PRO A 128 -10.99 3.90 9.78
N TYR A 129 -11.16 5.23 9.74
CA TYR A 129 -12.41 5.93 10.03
C TYR A 129 -12.85 6.72 8.80
N LYS A 130 -13.97 6.33 8.20
CA LYS A 130 -14.60 7.06 7.10
C LYS A 130 -15.45 8.20 7.68
N LEU A 131 -15.05 9.45 7.46
CA LEU A 131 -15.65 10.63 8.10
C LEU A 131 -16.14 11.66 7.07
N GLN A 132 -17.35 12.19 7.29
CA GLN A 132 -17.90 13.33 6.55
C GLN A 132 -17.85 14.60 7.39
N HIS A 133 -16.73 15.31 7.36
CA HIS A 133 -16.48 16.44 8.25
C HIS A 133 -16.92 17.78 7.62
N ARG A 134 -17.63 18.63 8.38
CA ARG A 134 -18.13 19.93 7.87
C ARG A 134 -17.02 20.85 7.34
N THR A 135 -15.87 20.90 8.02
CA THR A 135 -14.73 21.75 7.63
C THR A 135 -13.65 21.05 6.80
N LEU A 136 -13.44 19.74 7.02
CA LEU A 136 -12.38 18.99 6.33
C LEU A 136 -12.89 18.36 5.03
N GLY A 137 -14.20 18.23 4.85
CA GLY A 137 -14.83 17.45 3.78
C GLY A 137 -14.80 15.94 4.08
N ASN A 138 -14.94 15.14 3.03
CA ASN A 138 -14.89 13.68 3.14
C ASN A 138 -13.45 13.20 3.29
N ILE A 139 -13.15 12.51 4.39
CA ILE A 139 -11.81 12.00 4.70
C ILE A 139 -11.88 10.54 5.13
N ILE A 140 -10.79 9.82 4.92
CA ILE A 140 -10.55 8.51 5.53
C ILE A 140 -9.35 8.69 6.45
N LEU A 141 -9.59 8.64 7.76
CA LEU A 141 -8.55 8.79 8.76
C LEU A 141 -8.02 7.41 9.13
N HIS A 142 -6.74 7.15 8.89
CA HIS A 142 -6.06 5.90 9.22
C HIS A 142 -5.24 6.11 10.50
N ASP A 143 -5.65 5.51 11.62
CA ASP A 143 -4.87 5.50 12.88
C ASP A 143 -3.89 4.31 12.88
N PHE A 144 -2.60 4.58 12.67
CA PHE A 144 -1.56 3.56 12.64
C PHE A 144 -1.07 3.23 14.05
N ALA A 145 -0.83 1.96 14.35
CA ALA A 145 -0.09 1.56 15.54
C ALA A 145 1.34 2.15 15.52
N GLY A 146 1.86 2.51 16.68
CA GLY A 146 3.20 3.12 16.78
C GLY A 146 4.36 2.14 16.91
N HIS A 147 4.06 0.85 17.09
CA HIS A 147 5.05 -0.19 17.42
C HIS A 147 5.93 -0.52 16.21
N SER A 148 7.22 -0.74 16.46
CA SER A 148 8.25 -1.00 15.44
C SER A 148 7.98 -2.25 14.60
N GLU A 149 7.33 -3.25 15.21
CA GLU A 149 6.96 -4.53 14.62
C GLU A 149 6.04 -4.33 13.41
N TYR A 150 5.23 -3.28 13.41
CA TYR A 150 4.37 -2.93 12.29
C TYR A 150 5.04 -2.06 11.22
N TYR A 151 6.29 -1.58 11.40
CA TYR A 151 6.85 -0.59 10.46
C TYR A 151 6.97 -1.13 9.03
N SER A 152 7.29 -2.41 8.88
CA SER A 152 7.34 -3.05 7.55
C SER A 152 5.95 -3.10 6.92
N SER A 153 4.95 -3.58 7.65
CA SER A 153 3.60 -3.71 7.14
C SER A 153 2.90 -2.37 6.92
N HIS A 154 3.11 -1.41 7.81
CA HIS A 154 2.62 -0.03 7.65
C HIS A 154 3.21 0.64 6.42
N SER A 155 4.50 0.46 6.15
CA SER A 155 5.11 1.01 4.94
C SER A 155 4.48 0.41 3.68
N ALA A 156 4.20 -0.91 3.66
CA ALA A 156 3.49 -1.56 2.56
C ALA A 156 2.07 -1.03 2.35
N VAL A 157 1.32 -0.87 3.44
CA VAL A 157 -0.04 -0.32 3.37
C VAL A 157 -0.02 1.14 2.91
N ILE A 158 0.90 1.98 3.42
CA ILE A 158 1.02 3.38 2.99
C ILE A 158 1.30 3.46 1.49
N GLU A 159 2.22 2.65 0.99
CA GLU A 159 2.52 2.62 -0.44
C GLU A 159 1.27 2.26 -1.27
N ASN A 160 0.53 1.23 -0.86
CA ASN A 160 -0.70 0.82 -1.54
C ASN A 160 -1.80 1.91 -1.50
N LEU A 161 -2.02 2.54 -0.34
CA LEU A 161 -3.01 3.61 -0.17
C LEU A 161 -2.70 4.86 -1.00
N LEU A 162 -1.42 5.09 -1.34
CA LEU A 162 -0.98 6.25 -2.10
C LEU A 162 -0.83 6.01 -3.61
N GLN A 163 -1.10 4.80 -4.11
CA GLN A 163 -0.90 4.46 -5.53
C GLN A 163 -1.69 5.35 -6.48
N GLY A 164 -2.98 5.60 -6.20
CA GLY A 164 -3.86 6.40 -7.05
C GLY A 164 -4.15 7.81 -6.53
N SER A 165 -3.63 8.19 -5.36
CA SER A 165 -3.90 9.51 -4.78
C SER A 165 -2.93 9.95 -3.70
N GLY A 166 -2.79 11.27 -3.54
CA GLY A 166 -1.99 11.85 -2.46
C GLY A 166 -2.73 11.81 -1.13
N GLY A 167 -1.98 11.89 -0.03
CA GLY A 167 -2.52 11.89 1.32
C GLY A 167 -2.01 13.07 2.16
N VAL A 168 -2.66 13.28 3.30
CA VAL A 168 -2.13 14.15 4.36
C VAL A 168 -1.54 13.28 5.46
N PHE A 169 -0.25 13.41 5.70
CA PHE A 169 0.43 12.76 6.81
C PHE A 169 0.38 13.65 8.06
N LEU A 170 -0.09 13.08 9.16
CA LEU A 170 -0.08 13.67 10.49
C LEU A 170 0.94 12.92 11.35
N ILE A 171 2.12 13.50 11.55
CA ILE A 171 3.17 12.90 12.39
C ILE A 171 3.00 13.41 13.82
N VAL A 172 2.59 12.55 14.75
CA VAL A 172 2.40 12.91 16.16
C VAL A 172 3.65 12.56 16.96
N VAL A 173 4.25 13.57 17.59
CA VAL A 173 5.47 13.44 18.39
C VAL A 173 5.18 13.84 19.83
N ASN A 174 5.50 12.96 20.78
CA ASN A 174 5.46 13.29 22.20
C ASN A 174 6.75 14.02 22.61
N ILE A 175 6.66 15.31 22.92
CA ILE A 175 7.82 16.11 23.30
C ILE A 175 8.48 15.67 24.61
N LEU A 176 7.73 14.98 25.48
CA LEU A 176 8.23 14.51 26.77
C LEU A 176 9.21 13.34 26.62
N GLU A 177 9.13 12.59 25.51
CA GLU A 177 10.05 11.50 25.23
C GLU A 177 11.48 12.01 25.04
N LYS A 178 12.45 11.27 25.61
CA LYS A 178 13.87 11.62 25.52
C LYS A 178 14.36 11.63 24.08
N GLU A 179 13.92 10.64 23.31
CA GLU A 179 14.31 10.41 21.91
C GLU A 179 13.33 11.06 20.91
N ALA A 180 12.55 12.07 21.30
CA ALA A 180 11.51 12.67 20.45
C ALA A 180 12.06 13.18 19.09
N VAL A 181 13.28 13.74 19.09
CA VAL A 181 13.97 14.22 17.88
C VAL A 181 14.33 13.05 16.94
N LYS A 182 14.89 11.97 17.50
CA LYS A 182 15.21 10.74 16.77
C LYS A 182 13.94 10.13 16.17
N GLN A 183 12.86 10.04 16.95
CA GLN A 183 11.57 9.54 16.49
C GLN A 183 10.98 10.39 15.35
N LEU A 184 11.08 11.72 15.44
CA LEU A 184 10.63 12.62 14.38
C LEU A 184 11.42 12.38 13.08
N HIS A 185 12.75 12.29 13.15
CA HIS A 185 13.57 11.94 12.00
C HIS A 185 13.19 10.59 11.40
N GLN A 186 12.92 9.60 12.25
CA GLN A 186 12.54 8.27 11.82
C GLN A 186 11.26 8.31 10.98
N TRP A 187 10.20 8.94 11.50
CA TRP A 187 8.93 9.07 10.78
C TRP A 187 9.03 9.97 9.56
N LEU A 188 9.80 11.06 9.60
CA LEU A 188 10.02 11.90 8.43
C LEU A 188 10.71 11.14 7.30
N SER A 189 11.68 10.27 7.60
CA SER A 189 12.32 9.42 6.60
C SER A 189 11.31 8.47 5.94
N VAL A 190 10.51 7.75 6.75
CA VAL A 190 9.47 6.83 6.24
C VAL A 190 8.45 7.59 5.38
N VAL A 191 7.88 8.67 5.91
CA VAL A 191 6.87 9.48 5.22
C VAL A 191 7.43 10.08 3.93
N ARG A 192 8.66 10.58 3.94
CA ARG A 192 9.32 11.14 2.74
C ARG A 192 9.51 10.06 1.67
N ASN A 193 10.02 8.90 2.06
CA ASN A 193 10.29 7.81 1.11
C ASN A 193 8.99 7.31 0.47
N GLU A 194 7.91 7.16 1.24
CA GLU A 194 6.63 6.71 0.69
C GLU A 194 5.89 7.82 -0.08
N ALA A 195 5.94 9.07 0.40
CA ALA A 195 5.33 10.20 -0.30
C ALA A 195 5.98 10.49 -1.66
N GLN A 196 7.28 10.21 -1.82
CA GLN A 196 7.98 10.36 -3.10
C GLN A 196 7.54 9.34 -4.16
N LYS A 197 7.07 8.15 -3.73
CA LYS A 197 6.52 7.14 -4.64
C LYS A 197 5.09 7.47 -5.11
N ALA A 198 4.38 8.31 -4.37
CA ALA A 198 3.02 8.70 -4.71
C ALA A 198 2.97 9.52 -6.01
N LEU A 199 2.01 9.22 -6.90
CA LEU A 199 1.80 9.97 -8.15
C LEU A 199 1.29 11.41 -7.93
N SER A 200 0.83 11.71 -6.72
CA SER A 200 0.14 12.95 -6.36
C SER A 200 0.80 13.59 -5.14
N GLN A 201 0.66 14.91 -5.03
CA GLN A 201 1.28 15.68 -3.94
C GLN A 201 0.71 15.28 -2.57
N CYS A 202 1.60 14.81 -1.69
CA CYS A 202 1.30 14.59 -0.27
C CYS A 202 1.63 15.85 0.55
N HIS A 203 0.92 16.05 1.66
CA HIS A 203 1.21 17.12 2.61
C HIS A 203 1.60 16.52 3.96
N VAL A 204 2.57 17.11 4.64
CA VAL A 204 3.06 16.62 5.95
C VAL A 204 2.83 17.68 7.00
N ILE A 205 2.14 17.31 8.08
CA ILE A 205 1.89 18.15 9.25
C ILE A 205 2.46 17.45 10.48
N VAL A 206 3.40 18.09 11.16
CA VAL A 206 4.00 17.59 12.41
C VAL A 206 3.22 18.16 13.59
N ILE A 207 2.71 17.27 14.44
CA ILE A 207 1.93 17.60 15.63
C ILE A 207 2.78 17.29 16.85
N VAL A 208 3.23 18.34 17.53
CA VAL A 208 3.98 18.21 18.78
C VAL A 208 2.97 18.16 19.91
N SER A 209 2.85 16.99 20.55
CA SER A 209 1.90 16.73 21.63
C SER A 209 2.50 17.07 23.01
N HIS A 210 1.65 17.24 24.03
CA HIS A 210 2.03 17.48 25.43
C HIS A 210 2.79 18.79 25.70
N VAL A 211 2.62 19.80 24.83
CA VAL A 211 3.29 21.10 24.94
C VAL A 211 2.94 21.83 26.23
N ASP A 212 1.73 21.60 26.76
CA ASP A 212 1.25 22.15 28.02
C ASP A 212 2.02 21.65 29.25
N LYS A 213 2.76 20.53 29.13
CA LYS A 213 3.54 19.92 30.21
C LYS A 213 5.02 20.29 30.18
N ILE A 214 5.46 21.10 29.20
CA ILE A 214 6.85 21.55 29.11
C ILE A 214 7.16 22.41 30.33
N SER A 215 8.07 21.92 31.17
CA SER A 215 8.42 22.57 32.43
C SER A 215 9.93 22.80 32.57
N ASN A 216 10.75 21.94 31.95
CA ASN A 216 12.20 21.96 32.12
C ASN A 216 12.93 22.57 30.90
N PRO A 217 14.18 23.07 31.07
CA PRO A 217 14.93 23.68 29.98
C PRO A 217 15.35 22.69 28.89
N VAL A 218 15.44 21.39 29.20
CA VAL A 218 15.79 20.34 28.23
C VAL A 218 14.66 20.12 27.23
N GLU A 219 13.41 20.09 27.69
CA GLU A 219 12.20 20.00 26.86
C GLU A 219 12.03 21.24 25.98
N LYS A 220 12.39 22.43 26.50
CA LYS A 220 12.42 23.66 25.69
C LYS A 220 13.45 23.58 24.57
N ARG A 221 14.67 23.09 24.85
CA ARG A 221 15.68 22.89 23.82
C ARG A 221 15.24 21.86 22.77
N ARG A 222 14.65 20.74 23.19
CA ARG A 222 14.06 19.75 22.27
C ARG A 222 12.97 20.36 21.39
N LYS A 223 12.15 21.26 21.92
CA LYS A 223 11.15 22.00 21.13
C LYS A 223 11.81 22.84 20.03
N GLU A 224 12.85 23.59 20.37
CA GLU A 224 13.60 24.43 19.42
C GLU A 224 14.24 23.57 18.32
N GLU A 225 14.87 22.44 18.68
CA GLU A 225 15.43 21.48 17.73
C GLU A 225 14.37 20.93 16.76
N ILE A 226 13.20 20.54 17.27
CA ILE A 226 12.07 20.09 16.44
C ILE A 226 11.60 21.20 15.49
N GLU A 227 11.49 22.45 15.95
CA GLU A 227 11.12 23.58 15.10
C GLU A 227 12.12 23.84 13.98
N GLU A 228 13.42 23.70 14.25
CA GLU A 228 14.48 23.82 13.25
C GLU A 228 14.39 22.73 12.19
N ILE A 229 14.17 21.47 12.60
CA ILE A 229 13.98 20.33 11.68
C ILE A 229 12.79 20.59 10.76
N ILE A 230 11.66 21.01 11.32
CA ILE A 230 10.43 21.29 10.55
C ILE A 230 10.67 22.40 9.51
N LYS A 231 11.36 23.48 9.90
CA LYS A 231 11.73 24.57 8.98
C LYS A 231 12.63 24.06 7.85
N ARG A 232 13.63 23.23 8.18
CA ARG A 232 14.56 22.64 7.21
C ARG A 232 13.83 21.75 6.20
N GLU A 233 12.93 20.91 6.67
CA GLU A 233 12.16 19.95 5.86
C GLU A 233 10.93 20.58 5.19
N LYS A 234 10.67 21.89 5.40
CA LYS A 234 9.53 22.63 4.85
C LYS A 234 8.16 21.99 5.18
N CYS A 235 8.06 21.38 6.36
CA CYS A 235 6.80 20.80 6.83
C CYS A 235 5.95 21.84 7.58
N ASP A 236 4.64 21.62 7.60
CA ASP A 236 3.76 22.34 8.51
C ASP A 236 3.88 21.79 9.93
N SER A 237 3.70 22.64 10.94
CA SER A 237 3.66 22.19 12.33
C SER A 237 2.57 22.82 13.16
N VAL A 238 2.14 22.06 14.17
CA VAL A 238 1.19 22.50 15.19
C VAL A 238 1.61 22.00 16.55
N PHE A 239 1.64 22.91 17.51
CA PHE A 239 1.85 22.63 18.92
C PHE A 239 0.48 22.44 19.59
N LEU A 240 0.21 21.24 20.08
CA LEU A 240 -1.12 20.86 20.55
C LEU A 240 -1.05 20.06 21.86
N ASP A 241 -2.00 20.29 22.76
CA ASP A 241 -2.34 19.28 23.77
C ASP A 241 -3.47 18.41 23.21
N CYS A 242 -3.13 17.23 22.70
CA CYS A 242 -4.08 16.34 22.03
C CYS A 242 -5.25 15.89 22.93
N ARG A 243 -5.17 16.10 24.24
CA ARG A 243 -6.26 15.78 25.19
C ARG A 243 -7.38 16.81 25.20
N LYS A 244 -7.14 18.02 24.68
CA LYS A 244 -8.11 19.12 24.70
C LYS A 244 -8.90 19.16 23.40
N LEU A 245 -10.22 19.26 23.54
CA LEU A 245 -11.17 19.38 22.42
C LEU A 245 -11.32 20.81 21.86
N GLY A 246 -10.48 21.76 22.29
CA GLY A 246 -10.56 23.17 21.85
C GLY A 246 -9.34 24.02 22.23
N GLY A 247 -9.32 25.25 21.72
CA GLY A 247 -8.23 26.22 21.91
C GLY A 247 -7.48 26.55 20.60
N GLY A 248 -6.73 27.65 20.60
CA GLY A 248 -6.12 28.20 19.37
C GLY A 248 -5.18 27.25 18.62
N GLY A 249 -4.55 26.29 19.31
CA GLY A 249 -3.75 25.23 18.67
C GLY A 249 -4.61 24.24 17.86
N VAL A 250 -5.80 23.88 18.36
CA VAL A 250 -6.76 22.99 17.68
C VAL A 250 -7.34 23.71 16.46
N ASP A 251 -7.66 25.00 16.58
CA ASP A 251 -8.17 25.82 15.47
C ASP A 251 -7.14 25.91 14.33
N LEU A 252 -5.88 26.16 14.69
CA LEU A 252 -4.77 26.21 13.72
C LEU A 252 -4.57 24.84 13.05
N PHE A 253 -4.68 23.75 13.80
CA PHE A 253 -4.63 22.39 13.27
C PHE A 253 -5.71 22.14 12.22
N PHE A 254 -6.99 22.37 12.54
CA PHE A 254 -8.08 22.17 11.58
C PHE A 254 -7.97 23.11 10.38
N LYS A 255 -7.46 24.33 10.55
CA LYS A 255 -7.21 25.26 9.44
C LYS A 255 -6.16 24.70 8.46
N LYS A 256 -5.01 24.24 8.98
CA LYS A 256 -3.95 23.64 8.16
C LYS A 256 -4.41 22.35 7.50
N LEU A 257 -5.04 21.44 8.25
CA LEU A 257 -5.57 20.19 7.72
C LEU A 257 -6.63 20.43 6.63
N SER A 258 -7.57 21.36 6.84
CA SER A 258 -8.57 21.74 5.83
C SER A 258 -7.92 22.27 4.55
N SER A 259 -6.88 23.10 4.68
CA SER A 259 -6.12 23.63 3.55
C SER A 259 -5.45 22.50 2.75
N SER A 260 -4.77 21.58 3.42
CA SER A 260 -4.11 20.43 2.79
C SER A 260 -5.12 19.50 2.10
N CYS A 261 -6.24 19.17 2.76
CA CYS A 261 -7.28 18.36 2.14
C CYS A 261 -7.91 19.04 0.92
N LYS A 262 -8.13 20.37 0.94
CA LYS A 262 -8.62 21.12 -0.21
C LYS A 262 -7.63 21.09 -1.38
N SER A 263 -6.34 21.30 -1.09
CA SER A 263 -5.25 21.22 -2.07
C SER A 263 -5.22 19.86 -2.77
N ILE A 264 -5.27 18.77 -2.00
CA ILE A 264 -5.32 17.40 -2.56
C ILE A 264 -6.55 17.22 -3.44
N ARG A 265 -7.75 17.62 -2.99
CA ARG A 265 -8.98 17.49 -3.81
C ARG A 265 -8.93 18.30 -5.11
N SER A 266 -8.31 19.48 -5.11
CA SER A 266 -8.20 20.30 -6.32
C SER A 266 -7.17 19.78 -7.32
N THR A 267 -6.09 19.15 -6.84
CA THR A 267 -4.99 18.65 -7.67
C THR A 267 -5.22 17.21 -8.12
N SER A 268 -5.98 16.45 -7.33
CA SER A 268 -6.42 15.08 -7.63
C SER A 268 -7.38 15.10 -8.81
N ARG A 269 -6.83 15.10 -10.04
CA ARG A 269 -7.55 14.76 -11.27
C ARG A 269 -7.85 13.26 -11.30
N ARG A 270 -8.57 12.77 -10.30
CA ARG A 270 -9.15 11.42 -10.32
C ARG A 270 -10.21 11.44 -11.42
N ASN A 271 -9.85 11.00 -12.62
CA ASN A 271 -10.80 10.77 -13.72
C ASN A 271 -11.63 9.51 -13.41
N LEU A 272 -12.36 9.51 -12.29
CA LEU A 272 -13.25 8.42 -11.93
C LEU A 272 -14.49 8.53 -12.80
N SER A 273 -14.83 7.42 -13.46
CA SER A 273 -16.05 7.33 -14.24
C SER A 273 -17.27 7.41 -13.32
N LEU A 274 -18.41 7.87 -13.84
CA LEU A 274 -19.66 7.82 -13.08
C LEU A 274 -20.05 6.39 -12.68
N TYR A 275 -19.59 5.37 -13.44
CA TYR A 275 -19.77 3.96 -13.08
C TYR A 275 -19.01 3.57 -11.82
N CYS A 276 -17.91 4.23 -11.47
CA CYS A 276 -17.25 4.00 -10.19
C CYS A 276 -18.18 4.37 -9.02
N HIS A 277 -18.94 5.47 -9.15
CA HIS A 277 -19.90 5.87 -8.13
C HIS A 277 -21.08 4.88 -8.05
N MET A 278 -21.56 4.38 -9.20
CA MET A 278 -22.60 3.34 -9.28
C MET A 278 -22.15 2.06 -8.60
N MET A 279 -20.98 1.55 -8.99
CA MET A 279 -20.40 0.34 -8.45
C MET A 279 -20.20 0.44 -6.94
N TYR A 280 -19.66 1.57 -6.46
CA TYR A 280 -19.45 1.76 -5.04
C TYR A 280 -20.77 1.81 -4.25
N GLY A 281 -21.80 2.46 -4.78
CA GLY A 281 -23.13 2.47 -4.17
C GLY A 281 -23.74 1.06 -4.06
N LEU A 282 -23.63 0.26 -5.13
CA LEU A 282 -24.07 -1.14 -5.12
C LEU A 282 -23.35 -1.95 -4.03
N LEU A 283 -22.03 -1.81 -3.92
CA LEU A 283 -21.23 -2.52 -2.91
C LEU A 283 -21.59 -2.09 -1.48
N GLU A 284 -21.81 -0.79 -1.23
CA GLU A 284 -22.23 -0.31 0.10
C GLU A 284 -23.64 -0.79 0.49
N GLU A 285 -24.55 -0.94 -0.47
CA GLU A 285 -25.93 -1.37 -0.21
C GLU A 285 -26.03 -2.84 0.21
N ARG A 286 -25.17 -3.70 -0.35
CA ARG A 286 -25.14 -5.14 -0.01
C ARG A 286 -24.73 -5.38 1.44
N LYS A 287 -23.99 -4.46 2.07
CA LYS A 287 -23.45 -4.58 3.44
C LYS A 287 -22.60 -5.84 3.67
N GLU A 288 -22.15 -6.46 2.58
CA GLU A 288 -21.21 -7.56 2.60
C GLU A 288 -19.80 -7.00 2.62
N ASN A 289 -18.98 -7.54 3.51
CA ASN A 289 -17.61 -7.08 3.70
C ASN A 289 -16.67 -7.54 2.56
N ILE A 290 -16.92 -8.75 2.04
CA ILE A 290 -16.12 -9.43 1.02
C ILE A 290 -17.10 -10.07 0.04
N MET A 291 -16.89 -9.82 -1.25
CA MET A 291 -17.68 -10.40 -2.34
C MET A 291 -16.74 -11.04 -3.35
N THR A 292 -17.19 -12.04 -4.09
CA THR A 292 -16.48 -12.50 -5.28
C THR A 292 -16.88 -11.66 -6.49
N PHE A 293 -16.06 -11.66 -7.54
CA PHE A 293 -16.40 -10.99 -8.79
C PHE A 293 -17.75 -11.46 -9.36
N SER A 294 -18.06 -12.77 -9.24
CA SER A 294 -19.36 -13.31 -9.64
C SER A 294 -20.52 -12.74 -8.83
N ASP A 295 -20.34 -12.56 -7.52
CA ASP A 295 -21.37 -11.96 -6.65
C ASP A 295 -21.62 -10.49 -7.02
N VAL A 296 -20.59 -9.76 -7.40
CA VAL A 296 -20.69 -8.36 -7.85
C VAL A 296 -21.44 -8.25 -9.17
N VAL A 297 -21.12 -9.11 -10.15
CA VAL A 297 -21.83 -9.14 -11.45
C VAL A 297 -23.30 -9.49 -11.23
N PHE A 298 -23.59 -10.54 -10.44
CA PHE A 298 -24.95 -10.94 -10.10
C PHE A 298 -25.73 -9.83 -9.36
N ALA A 299 -25.06 -9.11 -8.45
CA ALA A 299 -25.67 -7.97 -7.76
C ALA A 299 -26.07 -6.84 -8.70
N GLY A 300 -25.33 -6.64 -9.80
CA GLY A 300 -25.66 -5.66 -10.83
C GLY A 300 -26.90 -6.05 -11.64
N GLU A 301 -27.10 -7.34 -11.92
CA GLU A 301 -28.25 -7.84 -12.68
C GLU A 301 -29.58 -7.78 -11.89
N ASP A 302 -29.51 -7.95 -10.57
CA ASP A 302 -30.67 -8.00 -9.67
C ASP A 302 -31.14 -6.60 -9.19
N ASN A 303 -30.38 -5.54 -9.49
CA ASN A 303 -30.61 -4.21 -8.93
C ASN A 303 -30.90 -3.15 -10.01
N ASN A 304 -32.16 -2.68 -10.03
CA ASN A 304 -32.60 -1.62 -10.93
C ASN A 304 -32.15 -0.20 -10.54
N ASP A 305 -31.51 -0.01 -9.39
CA ASP A 305 -31.05 1.27 -8.84
C ASP A 305 -29.57 1.56 -9.15
N TYR A 306 -28.80 0.61 -9.68
CA TYR A 306 -27.43 0.85 -10.15
C TYR A 306 -27.28 0.43 -11.61
N VAL A 307 -26.43 1.13 -12.36
CA VAL A 307 -26.12 0.77 -13.75
C VAL A 307 -24.67 0.34 -13.78
N ILE A 308 -24.45 -0.96 -14.00
CA ILE A 308 -23.13 -1.61 -14.02
C ILE A 308 -22.84 -2.05 -15.46
N PRO A 309 -21.56 -2.07 -15.91
CA PRO A 309 -21.24 -2.55 -17.23
C PRO A 309 -21.63 -4.02 -17.47
N ASP A 310 -22.15 -4.35 -18.64
CA ASP A 310 -22.58 -5.73 -18.97
C ASP A 310 -21.40 -6.68 -19.19
N LYS A 311 -20.23 -6.15 -19.56
CA LYS A 311 -19.02 -6.96 -19.82
C LYS A 311 -18.17 -7.06 -18.57
N GLY A 312 -17.75 -8.29 -18.25
CA GLY A 312 -16.88 -8.54 -17.10
C GLY A 312 -15.56 -7.77 -17.11
N GLU A 313 -14.94 -7.56 -18.28
CA GLU A 313 -13.70 -6.75 -18.39
C GLU A 313 -13.93 -5.30 -17.97
N ASP A 314 -15.02 -4.67 -18.45
CA ASP A 314 -15.38 -3.30 -18.10
C ASP A 314 -15.73 -3.18 -16.60
N VAL A 315 -16.39 -4.20 -16.02
CA VAL A 315 -16.65 -4.29 -14.57
C VAL A 315 -15.34 -4.32 -13.79
N LEU A 316 -14.38 -5.15 -14.21
CA LEU A 316 -13.09 -5.26 -13.56
C LEU A 316 -12.29 -3.95 -13.66
N ASP A 317 -12.36 -3.25 -14.78
CA ASP A 317 -11.72 -1.94 -14.95
C ASP A 317 -12.31 -0.87 -14.02
N VAL A 318 -13.63 -0.88 -13.82
CA VAL A 318 -14.31 -0.01 -12.83
C VAL A 318 -13.87 -0.37 -11.40
N LEU A 319 -13.80 -1.67 -11.07
CA LEU A 319 -13.33 -2.14 -9.77
C LEU A 319 -11.85 -1.78 -9.52
N CYS A 320 -10.98 -1.91 -10.52
CA CYS A 320 -9.57 -1.48 -10.45
C CYS A 320 -9.45 0.03 -10.28
N SER A 321 -10.29 0.80 -10.97
CA SER A 321 -10.36 2.26 -10.80
C SER A 321 -10.79 2.62 -9.37
N LEU A 322 -11.77 1.89 -8.80
CA LEU A 322 -12.15 2.03 -7.40
C LEU A 322 -11.07 1.60 -6.41
N HIS A 323 -10.36 0.50 -6.67
CA HIS A 323 -9.20 0.06 -5.88
C HIS A 323 -8.18 1.20 -5.74
N SER A 324 -7.87 1.89 -6.84
CA SER A 324 -6.89 2.99 -6.85
C SER A 324 -7.28 4.17 -5.93
N THR A 325 -8.55 4.28 -5.54
CA THR A 325 -9.01 5.29 -4.58
C THR A 325 -8.70 4.94 -3.13
N GLY A 326 -8.37 3.68 -2.83
CA GLY A 326 -8.17 3.16 -1.48
C GLY A 326 -9.45 2.88 -0.70
N LEU A 327 -10.63 3.08 -1.31
CA LEU A 327 -11.93 2.83 -0.67
C LEU A 327 -12.31 1.35 -0.59
N ILE A 328 -11.85 0.56 -1.56
CA ILE A 328 -12.03 -0.89 -1.62
C ILE A 328 -10.69 -1.54 -1.96
N SER A 329 -10.58 -2.85 -1.80
CA SER A 329 -9.45 -3.63 -2.28
C SER A 329 -9.92 -4.75 -3.19
N VAL A 330 -9.33 -4.81 -4.37
CA VAL A 330 -9.53 -5.89 -5.36
C VAL A 330 -8.32 -6.81 -5.29
N LEU A 331 -8.55 -8.08 -4.98
CA LEU A 331 -7.54 -9.12 -4.86
C LEU A 331 -7.79 -10.16 -5.95
N LYS A 332 -6.75 -10.55 -6.69
CA LYS A 332 -6.86 -11.44 -7.84
C LYS A 332 -5.86 -12.58 -7.71
N SER A 333 -6.37 -13.81 -7.79
CA SER A 333 -5.59 -15.02 -8.08
C SER A 333 -5.73 -15.42 -9.55
N GLU A 334 -5.13 -16.53 -9.94
CA GLU A 334 -5.28 -17.10 -11.28
C GLU A 334 -6.74 -17.53 -11.56
N GLU A 335 -7.45 -17.98 -10.53
CA GLU A 335 -8.79 -18.58 -10.67
C GLU A 335 -9.92 -17.67 -10.19
N LYS A 336 -9.66 -16.74 -9.26
CA LYS A 336 -10.70 -16.01 -8.53
C LYS A 336 -10.33 -14.56 -8.27
N VAL A 337 -11.35 -13.72 -8.23
CA VAL A 337 -11.24 -12.30 -7.88
C VAL A 337 -12.16 -12.02 -6.70
N TRP A 338 -11.59 -11.43 -5.66
CA TRP A 338 -12.29 -10.97 -4.47
C TRP A 338 -12.32 -9.45 -4.43
N VAL A 339 -13.47 -8.91 -4.03
CA VAL A 339 -13.69 -7.49 -3.79
C VAL A 339 -13.93 -7.32 -2.30
N VAL A 340 -12.95 -6.76 -1.61
CA VAL A 340 -13.05 -6.38 -0.21
C VAL A 340 -13.60 -4.97 -0.14
N VAL A 341 -14.85 -4.85 0.28
CA VAL A 341 -15.58 -3.57 0.36
C VAL A 341 -15.13 -2.80 1.59
N ASN A 342 -14.90 -3.50 2.70
CA ASN A 342 -14.43 -2.92 3.94
C ASN A 342 -12.96 -3.24 4.22
N ASN A 343 -12.08 -2.29 3.91
CA ASN A 343 -10.63 -2.44 4.12
C ASN A 343 -10.24 -2.57 5.60
N SER A 344 -11.12 -2.29 6.57
CA SER A 344 -10.80 -2.51 7.99
C SER A 344 -10.44 -3.97 8.29
N ILE A 345 -11.02 -4.92 7.55
CA ILE A 345 -10.74 -6.35 7.74
C ILE A 345 -9.27 -6.65 7.45
N LEU A 346 -8.78 -6.22 6.29
CA LEU A 346 -7.39 -6.47 5.91
C LEU A 346 -6.40 -5.70 6.81
N LEU A 347 -6.75 -4.46 7.15
CA LEU A 347 -5.84 -3.54 7.84
C LEU A 347 -5.82 -3.70 9.37
N THR A 348 -6.97 -3.92 9.98
CA THR A 348 -7.12 -4.07 11.44
C THR A 348 -7.07 -5.54 11.84
N GLU A 349 -7.86 -6.41 11.20
CA GLU A 349 -8.03 -7.79 11.65
C GLU A 349 -6.93 -8.71 11.15
N VAL A 350 -6.56 -8.64 9.87
CA VAL A 350 -5.49 -9.48 9.32
C VAL A 350 -4.13 -8.90 9.69
N ASN A 351 -3.81 -7.69 9.21
CA ASN A 351 -2.51 -7.07 9.42
C ASN A 351 -2.24 -6.74 10.90
N GLY A 352 -3.27 -6.32 11.64
CA GLY A 352 -3.14 -5.99 13.06
C GLY A 352 -2.85 -7.21 13.93
N VAL A 353 -3.48 -8.36 13.65
CA VAL A 353 -3.26 -9.61 14.40
C VAL A 353 -1.96 -10.28 13.98
N LEU A 354 -1.69 -10.39 12.67
CA LEU A 354 -0.54 -11.14 12.16
C LEU A 354 0.81 -10.58 12.62
N PHE A 355 0.91 -9.25 12.76
CA PHE A 355 2.13 -8.55 13.18
C PHE A 355 2.02 -7.93 14.58
N ALA A 356 1.04 -8.37 15.39
CA ALA A 356 0.89 -7.90 16.75
C ALA A 356 2.15 -8.16 17.59
N PRO A 357 2.67 -7.17 18.34
CA PRO A 357 3.74 -7.40 19.31
C PRO A 357 3.32 -8.33 20.45
N GLU A 358 4.24 -9.07 21.06
CA GLU A 358 3.97 -10.03 22.16
C GLU A 358 3.13 -9.48 23.33
N LYS A 359 3.16 -8.16 23.55
CA LYS A 359 2.41 -7.48 24.62
C LYS A 359 0.92 -7.31 24.33
N PHE A 360 0.50 -7.54 23.08
CA PHE A 360 -0.88 -7.41 22.64
C PHE A 360 -1.67 -8.69 22.93
N LYS A 361 -2.97 -8.55 23.20
CA LYS A 361 -3.84 -9.72 23.41
C LYS A 361 -4.04 -10.52 22.12
N GLU A 362 -3.93 -9.81 21.01
CA GLU A 362 -4.08 -10.28 19.65
C GLU A 362 -2.83 -11.03 19.15
N HIS A 363 -1.71 -10.99 19.88
CA HIS A 363 -0.48 -11.64 19.46
C HIS A 363 -0.63 -13.16 19.39
N VAL A 364 -0.18 -13.71 18.26
CA VAL A 364 -0.09 -15.15 18.04
C VAL A 364 1.27 -15.48 17.45
N ASP A 365 2.03 -16.35 18.12
CA ASP A 365 3.27 -16.90 17.57
C ASP A 365 2.94 -17.93 16.49
N ILE A 366 2.76 -17.44 15.26
CA ILE A 366 2.41 -18.25 14.09
C ILE A 366 3.64 -18.79 13.35
N ALA A 367 4.81 -18.17 13.52
CA ALA A 367 5.98 -18.40 12.68
C ALA A 367 7.17 -19.09 13.38
N SER A 368 7.05 -19.40 14.68
CA SER A 368 8.00 -20.20 15.46
C SER A 368 9.46 -19.83 15.14
N ASN A 369 9.80 -18.54 15.23
CA ASN A 369 11.10 -17.90 14.98
C ASN A 369 11.70 -17.88 13.56
N THR A 370 11.30 -18.78 12.64
CA THR A 370 11.90 -18.89 11.30
C THR A 370 11.23 -18.00 10.26
N GLY A 371 10.13 -17.32 10.63
CA GLY A 371 9.34 -16.54 9.68
C GLY A 371 8.54 -17.41 8.70
N ILE A 372 8.50 -18.73 8.89
CA ILE A 372 7.70 -19.65 8.08
C ILE A 372 6.31 -19.79 8.68
N VAL A 373 5.30 -19.53 7.86
CA VAL A 373 3.89 -19.72 8.22
C VAL A 373 3.28 -20.70 7.26
N SER A 374 2.67 -21.77 7.78
CA SER A 374 1.89 -22.68 6.95
C SER A 374 0.52 -22.11 6.62
N VAL A 375 -0.01 -22.44 5.44
CA VAL A 375 -1.38 -22.04 5.07
C VAL A 375 -2.40 -22.62 6.04
N SER A 376 -2.17 -23.83 6.58
CA SER A 376 -3.03 -24.40 7.63
C SER A 376 -3.00 -23.58 8.94
N GLY A 377 -1.83 -23.06 9.32
CA GLY A 377 -1.67 -22.15 10.45
C GLY A 377 -2.40 -20.84 10.22
N LEU A 378 -2.32 -20.29 9.00
CA LEU A 378 -3.03 -19.09 8.60
C LEU A 378 -4.55 -19.29 8.62
N THR A 379 -5.05 -20.41 8.08
CA THR A 379 -6.48 -20.77 8.13
C THR A 379 -6.97 -20.95 9.56
N ARG A 380 -6.16 -21.51 10.45
CA ARG A 380 -6.53 -21.64 11.87
C ARG A 380 -6.59 -20.28 12.58
N LEU A 381 -5.70 -19.35 12.21
CA LEU A 381 -5.70 -17.99 12.77
C LEU A 381 -6.87 -17.17 12.23
N PHE A 382 -7.23 -17.37 10.96
CA PHE A 382 -8.27 -16.62 10.25
C PHE A 382 -9.30 -17.55 9.60
N PRO A 383 -10.11 -18.28 10.39
CA PRO A 383 -11.01 -19.31 9.86
C PRO A 383 -12.18 -18.74 9.05
N GLU A 384 -12.49 -17.46 9.24
CA GLU A 384 -13.59 -16.76 8.56
C GLU A 384 -13.22 -16.31 7.14
N TYR A 385 -11.94 -16.37 6.78
CA TYR A 385 -11.43 -15.84 5.52
C TYR A 385 -10.91 -16.94 4.59
N ASP A 386 -11.13 -16.73 3.30
CA ASP A 386 -10.59 -17.57 2.23
C ASP A 386 -9.04 -17.47 2.25
N PRO A 387 -8.30 -18.57 2.44
CA PRO A 387 -6.85 -18.52 2.58
C PRO A 387 -6.15 -17.99 1.33
N ASP A 388 -6.68 -18.25 0.14
CA ASP A 388 -6.09 -17.75 -1.12
C ASP A 388 -6.26 -16.24 -1.24
N MET A 389 -7.37 -15.70 -0.74
CA MET A 389 -7.59 -14.26 -0.66
C MET A 389 -6.56 -13.60 0.28
N LEU A 390 -6.32 -14.19 1.45
CA LEU A 390 -5.31 -13.69 2.40
C LEU A 390 -3.91 -13.74 1.81
N ILE A 391 -3.55 -14.84 1.12
CA ILE A 391 -2.26 -14.97 0.45
C ILE A 391 -2.12 -13.93 -0.65
N CYS A 392 -3.16 -13.70 -1.45
CA CYS A 392 -3.15 -12.63 -2.47
C CYS A 392 -2.93 -11.26 -1.84
N PHE A 393 -3.62 -10.95 -0.75
CA PHE A 393 -3.42 -9.70 -0.01
C PHE A 393 -1.98 -9.53 0.47
N LEU A 394 -1.43 -10.53 1.15
CA LEU A 394 -0.11 -10.48 1.76
C LEU A 394 1.01 -10.43 0.71
N LYS A 395 0.84 -11.14 -0.42
CA LYS A 395 1.75 -11.08 -1.58
C LYS A 395 1.67 -9.73 -2.29
N ASN A 396 0.47 -9.20 -2.51
CA ASN A 396 0.29 -7.87 -3.14
C ASN A 396 0.90 -6.74 -2.30
N MET A 397 1.02 -6.93 -0.98
CA MET A 397 1.72 -6.03 -0.07
C MET A 397 3.22 -6.33 0.06
N GLU A 398 3.75 -7.34 -0.64
CA GLU A 398 5.14 -7.80 -0.58
C GLU A 398 5.59 -8.14 0.85
N LEU A 399 4.69 -8.70 1.66
CA LEU A 399 4.98 -9.09 3.05
C LEU A 399 5.43 -10.54 3.18
N CYS A 400 5.04 -11.37 2.22
CA CYS A 400 5.46 -12.76 2.15
C CYS A 400 5.61 -13.25 0.71
N GLN A 401 6.26 -14.40 0.60
CA GLN A 401 6.35 -15.17 -0.63
C GLN A 401 6.01 -16.63 -0.36
N GLU A 402 5.31 -17.26 -1.30
CA GLU A 402 5.07 -18.71 -1.27
C GLU A 402 6.34 -19.45 -1.69
N LEU A 403 6.76 -20.41 -0.87
CA LEU A 403 8.01 -21.15 -1.06
C LEU A 403 7.80 -22.46 -1.81
N ASP A 404 8.72 -22.77 -2.70
CA ASP A 404 8.86 -24.12 -3.24
C ASP A 404 9.46 -25.05 -2.16
N PRO A 405 8.98 -26.30 -2.00
CA PRO A 405 9.53 -27.23 -1.02
C PRO A 405 11.04 -27.50 -1.15
N SER A 406 11.62 -27.36 -2.35
CA SER A 406 13.07 -27.49 -2.56
C SER A 406 13.87 -26.38 -1.86
N PHE A 407 13.30 -25.19 -1.70
CA PHE A 407 13.93 -24.07 -1.00
C PHE A 407 14.16 -24.37 0.48
N LEU A 408 13.23 -25.07 1.13
CA LEU A 408 13.36 -25.45 2.54
C LEU A 408 14.54 -26.40 2.77
N ILE A 409 14.85 -27.24 1.78
CA ILE A 409 16.01 -28.15 1.82
C ILE A 409 17.33 -27.36 1.71
N MET A 410 17.29 -26.20 1.05
CA MET A 410 18.44 -25.34 0.80
C MET A 410 18.65 -24.27 1.89
N THR A 411 17.73 -24.15 2.86
CA THR A 411 17.74 -23.10 3.89
C THR A 411 17.81 -23.63 5.32
N ASN A 412 18.04 -22.71 6.28
CA ASN A 412 17.97 -22.98 7.72
C ASN A 412 16.58 -22.77 8.32
N LEU A 413 15.53 -22.61 7.50
CA LEU A 413 14.20 -22.17 7.94
C LEU A 413 13.35 -23.28 8.60
N ILE A 414 13.88 -24.52 8.70
CA ILE A 414 13.30 -25.62 9.47
C ILE A 414 14.34 -26.11 10.47
N GLU A 415 14.05 -26.03 11.77
CA GLU A 415 14.88 -26.61 12.83
C GLU A 415 14.83 -28.15 12.80
N GLY A 416 16.00 -28.78 12.73
CA GLY A 416 16.15 -30.23 12.89
C GLY A 416 17.48 -30.78 12.38
N ASP A 417 17.95 -31.85 13.00
CA ASP A 417 19.16 -32.57 12.65
C ASP A 417 19.04 -33.17 11.23
N ARG A 418 19.99 -32.86 10.31
CA ARG A 418 19.88 -33.04 8.85
C ARG A 418 19.42 -34.43 8.34
N LYS A 419 19.42 -35.46 9.18
CA LYS A 419 18.87 -36.79 8.87
C LYS A 419 17.36 -36.89 9.12
N GLU A 420 16.84 -36.42 10.26
CA GLU A 420 15.39 -36.33 10.51
C GLU A 420 14.73 -35.23 9.67
N THR A 421 15.47 -34.16 9.33
CA THR A 421 14.92 -33.02 8.55
C THR A 421 14.64 -33.38 7.10
N ARG A 422 15.39 -34.32 6.50
CA ARG A 422 15.02 -34.89 5.19
C ARG A 422 13.70 -35.64 5.28
N GLU A 423 13.44 -36.30 6.40
CA GLU A 423 12.18 -37.01 6.64
C GLU A 423 11.02 -36.05 6.91
N ARG A 424 11.18 -35.01 7.75
CA ARG A 424 10.15 -33.97 7.96
C ARG A 424 9.86 -33.13 6.73
N ALA A 425 10.89 -32.64 6.02
CA ALA A 425 10.71 -31.96 4.75
C ALA A 425 10.00 -32.90 3.77
N SER A 426 10.37 -34.18 3.72
CA SER A 426 9.65 -35.17 2.90
C SER A 426 8.23 -35.46 3.40
N GLU A 427 7.90 -35.32 4.69
CA GLU A 427 6.54 -35.43 5.22
C GLU A 427 5.68 -34.22 4.86
N THR A 428 6.21 -33.00 4.95
CA THR A 428 5.55 -31.77 4.50
C THR A 428 5.35 -31.80 2.97
N GLN A 429 6.35 -32.28 2.22
CA GLN A 429 6.28 -32.51 0.78
C GLN A 429 5.28 -33.62 0.42
N ARG A 430 5.20 -34.70 1.22
CA ARG A 430 4.18 -35.76 1.08
C ARG A 430 2.76 -35.29 1.42
N ARG A 431 2.63 -34.29 2.31
CA ARG A 431 1.35 -33.66 2.67
C ARG A 431 0.88 -32.58 1.69
N GLY A 432 1.76 -32.10 0.80
CA GLY A 432 1.43 -31.03 -0.16
C GLY A 432 1.08 -29.70 0.53
N GLU A 433 1.62 -29.45 1.72
CA GLU A 433 1.31 -28.24 2.48
C GLU A 433 2.02 -27.01 1.89
N ARG A 434 1.25 -25.94 1.65
CA ARG A 434 1.75 -24.66 1.15
C ARG A 434 2.36 -23.86 2.28
N LEU A 435 3.54 -23.30 2.05
CA LEU A 435 4.33 -22.57 3.05
C LEU A 435 4.65 -21.16 2.56
N LEU A 436 4.51 -20.19 3.45
CA LEU A 436 4.77 -18.78 3.20
C LEU A 436 5.95 -18.33 4.05
N PHE A 437 6.85 -17.55 3.46
CA PHE A 437 7.96 -16.94 4.16
C PHE A 437 7.73 -15.45 4.38
N PHE A 438 7.80 -15.03 5.65
CA PHE A 438 7.65 -13.66 6.10
C PHE A 438 8.97 -13.19 6.72
N PRO A 439 9.80 -12.41 6.00
CA PRO A 439 11.06 -11.91 6.53
C PRO A 439 10.87 -11.06 7.79
N CYS A 440 9.76 -10.34 7.89
CA CYS A 440 9.43 -9.50 9.05
C CYS A 440 9.07 -10.30 10.32
N LEU A 441 8.81 -11.60 10.21
CA LEU A 441 8.55 -12.49 11.34
C LEU A 441 9.81 -13.27 11.77
N LEU A 442 10.95 -13.06 11.12
CA LEU A 442 12.23 -13.63 11.55
C LEU A 442 12.65 -13.02 12.88
N SER A 443 12.88 -13.86 13.88
CA SER A 443 13.38 -13.44 15.19
C SER A 443 14.68 -14.10 15.61
N THR A 444 15.22 -15.02 14.81
CA THR A 444 16.50 -15.69 15.05
C THR A 444 17.68 -14.71 15.01
N ASP A 445 18.67 -14.94 15.88
CA ASP A 445 19.93 -14.21 15.88
C ASP A 445 20.95 -14.84 14.92
N ARG A 446 22.00 -14.07 14.59
CA ARG A 446 23.10 -14.53 13.74
C ARG A 446 23.83 -15.70 14.40
N SER A 447 24.09 -16.77 13.64
CA SER A 447 24.80 -17.96 14.13
C SER A 447 26.30 -17.72 14.35
N ASP A 448 26.83 -18.26 15.45
CA ASP A 448 28.25 -18.18 15.83
C ASP A 448 29.22 -18.77 14.78
N GLU A 449 28.78 -19.77 14.01
CA GLU A 449 29.60 -20.39 12.96
C GLU A 449 29.97 -19.36 11.87
N MET A 450 29.07 -18.42 11.59
CA MET A 450 29.21 -17.43 10.52
C MET A 450 30.05 -16.22 10.93
N THR A 451 30.21 -15.98 12.23
CA THR A 451 31.12 -14.95 12.76
C THR A 451 32.59 -15.30 12.55
N THR A 452 32.91 -16.57 12.27
CA THR A 452 34.29 -17.04 12.08
C THR A 452 34.78 -16.97 10.62
N GLN A 453 33.92 -16.61 9.68
CA GLN A 453 34.29 -16.51 8.26
C GLN A 453 35.11 -15.24 7.98
N VAL A 454 36.24 -15.40 7.28
CA VAL A 454 37.07 -14.28 6.83
C VAL A 454 36.56 -13.80 5.48
N TYR A 455 35.87 -12.65 5.48
CA TYR A 455 35.48 -11.94 4.25
C TYR A 455 36.69 -11.20 3.67
N GLN A 456 36.85 -11.25 2.34
CA GLN A 456 38.02 -10.68 1.68
C GLN A 456 37.81 -9.22 1.24
N PHE A 457 36.56 -8.85 0.94
CA PHE A 457 36.18 -7.48 0.62
C PHE A 457 34.73 -7.22 1.07
N GLY A 458 34.38 -5.95 1.19
CA GLY A 458 33.05 -5.53 1.65
C GLY A 458 32.67 -4.16 1.14
N TRP A 459 31.37 -3.96 0.97
CA TRP A 459 30.71 -2.71 0.65
C TRP A 459 29.77 -2.37 1.81
N CYS A 460 29.72 -1.10 2.20
CA CYS A 460 28.74 -0.61 3.16
C CYS A 460 27.95 0.51 2.50
N LEU A 461 26.64 0.33 2.43
CA LEU A 461 25.71 1.36 2.03
C LEU A 461 25.27 2.11 3.28
N GLN A 462 25.75 3.34 3.41
CA GLN A 462 25.51 4.20 4.56
C GLN A 462 24.71 5.44 4.14
N CYS A 463 23.74 5.83 4.97
CA CYS A 463 23.06 7.11 4.80
C CYS A 463 24.03 8.27 5.11
N THR A 464 24.07 9.28 4.24
CA THR A 464 25.00 10.42 4.38
C THR A 464 24.59 11.43 5.45
N ARG A 465 23.34 11.38 5.92
CA ARG A 465 22.82 12.25 6.98
C ARG A 465 22.73 11.45 8.28
N GLU A 466 23.11 12.08 9.39
CA GLU A 466 23.23 11.47 10.73
C GLU A 466 21.95 10.79 11.26
N HIS A 467 20.78 11.12 10.70
CA HIS A 467 19.49 10.59 11.14
C HIS A 467 18.65 9.96 10.02
N ASP A 468 19.22 9.86 8.81
CA ASP A 468 18.60 9.08 7.74
C ASP A 468 18.98 7.60 7.96
N PHE A 469 18.05 6.69 7.67
CA PHE A 469 18.23 5.25 7.85
C PHE A 469 17.49 4.49 6.75
N PHE A 470 17.91 3.25 6.48
CA PHE A 470 17.19 2.34 5.60
C PHE A 470 15.97 1.75 6.33
N PRO A 471 14.74 1.94 5.83
CA PRO A 471 13.57 1.32 6.45
C PRO A 471 13.71 -0.21 6.47
N PRO A 472 13.28 -0.91 7.55
CA PRO A 472 13.35 -2.38 7.61
C PRO A 472 12.70 -3.06 6.40
N ARG A 473 11.65 -2.45 5.83
CA ARG A 473 10.98 -2.93 4.62
C ARG A 473 11.93 -3.08 3.42
N TYR A 474 12.91 -2.18 3.26
CA TYR A 474 13.90 -2.29 2.18
C TYR A 474 14.61 -3.64 2.23
N PHE A 475 15.08 -4.01 3.42
CA PHE A 475 15.76 -5.28 3.64
C PHE A 475 14.80 -6.48 3.53
N HIS A 476 13.56 -6.36 3.99
CA HIS A 476 12.58 -7.45 3.86
C HIS A 476 12.24 -7.74 2.39
N VAL A 477 11.96 -6.72 1.58
CA VAL A 477 11.67 -6.88 0.15
C VAL A 477 12.89 -7.44 -0.58
N LEU A 478 14.08 -6.94 -0.29
CA LEU A 478 15.32 -7.50 -0.82
C LEU A 478 15.51 -8.97 -0.43
N SER A 479 15.22 -9.32 0.83
CA SER A 479 15.30 -10.70 1.31
C SER A 479 14.32 -11.61 0.59
N LEU A 480 13.10 -11.13 0.28
CA LEU A 480 12.13 -11.88 -0.55
C LEU A 480 12.66 -12.06 -1.98
N HIS A 481 13.21 -11.01 -2.60
CA HIS A 481 13.76 -11.07 -3.95
C HIS A 481 14.94 -12.05 -4.04
N LEU A 482 15.89 -11.95 -3.11
CA LEU A 482 17.03 -12.86 -3.02
C LEU A 482 16.57 -14.29 -2.73
N ALA A 483 15.59 -14.48 -1.84
CA ALA A 483 15.01 -15.79 -1.60
C ALA A 483 14.43 -16.38 -2.89
N PHE A 484 13.66 -15.62 -3.67
CA PHE A 484 13.06 -16.08 -4.92
C PHE A 484 14.11 -16.39 -6.00
N LYS A 485 15.03 -15.46 -6.27
CA LYS A 485 16.08 -15.65 -7.28
C LYS A 485 16.97 -16.85 -6.97
N MET A 486 17.28 -17.06 -5.69
CA MET A 486 18.13 -18.17 -5.24
C MET A 486 17.37 -19.49 -5.07
N ALA A 487 16.03 -19.46 -5.07
CA ALA A 487 15.18 -20.65 -5.04
C ALA A 487 15.02 -21.33 -6.41
N GLN A 488 15.29 -20.63 -7.52
CA GLN A 488 15.16 -21.21 -8.85
C GLN A 488 16.35 -22.12 -9.16
N PRO A 489 16.13 -23.39 -9.53
CA PRO A 489 17.18 -24.21 -10.12
C PRO A 489 17.57 -23.59 -11.47
N GLN A 490 18.85 -23.27 -11.66
CA GLN A 490 19.34 -22.96 -13.02
C GLN A 490 19.42 -24.25 -13.83
N GLU A 491 19.08 -24.18 -15.13
CA GLU A 491 18.87 -25.33 -16.04
C GLU A 491 20.05 -26.32 -16.11
N ASP A 492 21.25 -25.95 -15.63
CA ASP A 492 22.46 -26.78 -15.65
C ASP A 492 23.08 -27.10 -14.28
N ASP A 493 22.49 -26.68 -13.15
CA ASP A 493 23.29 -26.55 -11.92
C ASP A 493 23.18 -27.73 -10.92
N LYS A 494 24.31 -28.44 -10.74
CA LYS A 494 24.57 -29.38 -9.62
C LYS A 494 24.96 -28.66 -8.32
N LEU A 495 24.82 -27.32 -8.26
CA LEU A 495 25.31 -26.53 -7.14
C LEU A 495 24.43 -26.60 -5.91
N LYS A 496 25.05 -26.97 -4.78
CA LYS A 496 24.44 -26.94 -3.45
C LYS A 496 24.46 -25.51 -2.91
N ARG A 497 23.66 -24.62 -3.49
CA ARG A 497 23.45 -23.29 -2.95
C ARG A 497 22.76 -23.42 -1.58
N ARG A 498 23.29 -22.77 -0.55
CA ARG A 498 22.71 -22.75 0.80
C ARG A 498 22.47 -21.31 1.22
N CYS A 499 21.26 -21.01 1.69
CA CYS A 499 20.92 -19.70 2.23
C CYS A 499 20.60 -19.80 3.73
N THR A 500 21.14 -18.88 4.52
CA THR A 500 20.92 -18.80 5.96
C THR A 500 20.34 -17.43 6.28
N PHE A 501 19.20 -17.40 6.96
CA PHE A 501 18.47 -16.18 7.35
C PHE A 501 18.50 -15.99 8.87
N TRP A 502 18.52 -14.72 9.30
CA TRP A 502 18.27 -14.26 10.67
C TRP A 502 17.60 -12.88 10.62
N LYS A 503 17.19 -12.35 11.78
CA LYS A 503 16.39 -11.12 11.90
C LYS A 503 16.94 -9.92 11.11
N ASN A 504 18.26 -9.75 11.07
CA ASN A 504 18.91 -8.59 10.48
C ASN A 504 19.76 -8.92 9.25
N GLY A 505 19.76 -10.15 8.77
CA GLY A 505 20.68 -10.53 7.71
C GLY A 505 20.38 -11.84 7.00
N LEU A 506 21.03 -11.96 5.85
CA LEU A 506 20.97 -13.09 4.96
C LEU A 506 22.40 -13.41 4.52
N TYR A 507 22.72 -14.69 4.47
CA TYR A 507 23.93 -15.19 3.86
C TYR A 507 23.61 -16.27 2.86
N TRP A 508 24.29 -16.26 1.73
CA TRP A 508 24.28 -17.40 0.83
C TRP A 508 25.68 -17.90 0.52
N PHE A 509 25.76 -19.18 0.19
CA PHE A 509 26.97 -19.86 -0.23
C PHE A 509 26.69 -20.72 -1.44
N ASN A 510 27.44 -20.53 -2.53
CA ASN A 510 27.18 -21.25 -3.78
C ASN A 510 27.84 -22.64 -3.85
N GLY A 511 28.60 -23.06 -2.83
CA GLY A 511 29.30 -24.36 -2.85
C GLY A 511 30.73 -24.31 -3.38
N HIS A 512 31.11 -23.25 -4.08
CA HIS A 512 32.42 -23.07 -4.74
C HIS A 512 33.37 -22.12 -3.99
N GLY A 513 33.06 -21.76 -2.74
CA GLY A 513 33.91 -20.87 -1.95
C GLY A 513 33.52 -19.39 -2.04
N VAL A 514 32.45 -19.07 -2.76
CA VAL A 514 31.83 -17.73 -2.76
C VAL A 514 30.72 -17.73 -1.72
N GLY A 515 30.91 -16.92 -0.69
CA GLY A 515 29.91 -16.61 0.31
C GLY A 515 29.64 -15.12 0.27
N SER A 516 28.38 -14.73 0.33
CA SER A 516 28.05 -13.31 0.48
C SER A 516 27.09 -13.11 1.63
N LEU A 517 27.35 -12.08 2.40
CA LEU A 517 26.62 -11.70 3.60
C LEU A 517 26.00 -10.34 3.36
N VAL A 518 24.68 -10.24 3.52
CA VAL A 518 23.94 -8.98 3.55
C VAL A 518 23.40 -8.82 4.96
N GLU A 519 23.76 -7.74 5.65
CA GLU A 519 23.32 -7.51 7.03
C GLU A 519 23.05 -6.03 7.29
N ILE A 520 21.98 -5.76 8.03
CA ILE A 520 21.72 -4.47 8.64
C ILE A 520 22.62 -4.35 9.87
N VAL A 521 23.60 -3.47 9.78
CA VAL A 521 24.56 -3.15 10.83
C VAL A 521 24.08 -1.88 11.53
N ASP A 522 24.07 -1.89 12.86
CA ASP A 522 23.85 -0.74 13.77
C ASP A 522 22.42 -0.12 13.83
N GLU A 523 22.23 0.82 14.76
CA GLU A 523 20.96 1.56 15.00
C GLU A 523 20.57 2.52 13.87
N SER A 524 21.53 2.88 13.00
CA SER A 524 21.33 3.68 11.78
C SER A 524 20.86 2.81 10.61
N HIS A 525 20.75 1.50 10.82
CA HIS A 525 20.31 0.51 9.84
C HIS A 525 21.15 0.54 8.55
N ASN A 526 22.47 0.70 8.66
CA ASN A 526 23.37 0.67 7.51
C ASN A 526 23.41 -0.74 6.91
N LEU A 527 23.48 -0.85 5.59
CA LEU A 527 23.47 -2.15 4.94
C LEU A 527 24.87 -2.54 4.51
N SER A 528 25.40 -3.62 5.09
CA SER A 528 26.71 -4.14 4.74
C SER A 528 26.58 -5.37 3.85
N LEU A 529 27.32 -5.36 2.74
CA LEU A 529 27.50 -6.48 1.82
C LEU A 529 28.95 -6.95 1.91
N LEU A 530 29.18 -8.15 2.42
CA LEU A 530 30.52 -8.73 2.56
C LEU A 530 30.66 -9.92 1.61
N GLY A 531 31.73 -9.92 0.80
CA GLY A 531 32.00 -10.92 -0.23
C GLY A 531 33.17 -11.83 0.11
N GLY A 532 33.03 -13.11 -0.26
CA GLY A 532 34.08 -14.12 -0.28
C GLY A 532 35.00 -13.99 -1.51
N ARG A 533 35.76 -15.05 -1.84
CA ARG A 533 36.90 -15.01 -2.79
C ARG A 533 36.64 -14.52 -4.22
N ASP A 534 35.39 -14.37 -4.66
CA ASP A 534 35.07 -14.14 -6.07
C ASP A 534 34.11 -12.94 -6.25
N SER A 535 34.40 -12.11 -7.25
CA SER A 535 33.80 -10.76 -7.38
C SER A 535 32.54 -10.70 -8.25
N LYS A 536 32.33 -11.69 -9.13
CA LYS A 536 31.31 -11.63 -10.19
C LYS A 536 29.87 -11.72 -9.69
N GLU A 537 29.57 -12.66 -8.79
CA GLU A 537 28.24 -12.74 -8.16
C GLU A 537 27.98 -11.53 -7.26
N VAL A 538 29.00 -11.04 -6.53
CA VAL A 538 28.85 -9.85 -5.67
C VAL A 538 28.51 -8.61 -6.51
N THR A 539 29.06 -8.48 -7.73
CA THR A 539 28.65 -7.42 -8.66
C THR A 539 27.21 -7.52 -9.13
N GLU A 540 26.63 -8.72 -9.30
CA GLU A 540 25.21 -8.86 -9.64
C GLU A 540 24.32 -8.40 -8.50
N ILE A 541 24.65 -8.73 -7.25
CA ILE A 541 23.91 -8.22 -6.09
C ILE A 541 24.11 -6.71 -5.94
N THR A 542 25.30 -6.20 -6.21
CA THR A 542 25.55 -4.75 -6.22
C THR A 542 24.71 -4.06 -7.30
N ALA A 543 24.47 -4.70 -8.45
CA ALA A 543 23.55 -4.21 -9.46
C ALA A 543 22.11 -4.21 -8.93
N GLU A 544 21.67 -5.26 -8.23
CA GLU A 544 20.34 -5.31 -7.60
C GLU A 544 20.13 -4.24 -6.53
N PHE A 545 21.16 -3.94 -5.74
CA PHE A 545 21.16 -2.82 -4.79
C PHE A 545 20.97 -1.45 -5.46
N ASN A 546 21.47 -1.31 -6.69
CA ASN A 546 21.38 -0.09 -7.48
C ASN A 546 20.08 0.00 -8.29
N THR A 547 19.30 -1.08 -8.39
CA THR A 547 18.01 -1.07 -9.07
C THR A 547 16.97 -0.35 -8.18
N PRO A 548 16.20 0.63 -8.70
CA PRO A 548 15.13 1.24 -7.93
C PRO A 548 14.11 0.17 -7.49
N LEU A 549 13.69 0.19 -6.23
CA LEU A 549 12.65 -0.73 -5.69
C LEU A 549 11.37 -0.74 -6.54
N THR A 550 11.02 0.38 -7.18
CA THR A 550 9.89 0.46 -8.11
C THR A 550 10.05 -0.39 -9.36
N THR A 551 11.30 -0.63 -9.79
CA THR A 551 11.67 -1.52 -10.90
C THR A 551 11.83 -2.96 -10.42
N ILE A 552 12.05 -3.17 -9.11
CA ILE A 552 12.06 -4.49 -8.44
C ILE A 552 10.63 -4.96 -8.13
N LYS A 553 9.57 -4.21 -8.50
CA LYS A 553 8.21 -4.76 -8.54
C LYS A 553 8.29 -6.09 -9.25
N LEU A 554 8.17 -7.17 -8.47
CA LEU A 554 8.32 -8.53 -8.96
C LEU A 554 7.49 -8.60 -10.22
N GLU A 555 8.04 -9.19 -11.29
CA GLU A 555 7.29 -9.48 -12.52
C GLU A 555 6.19 -10.51 -12.20
N SER A 556 5.21 -10.12 -11.39
CA SER A 556 3.95 -10.80 -11.14
C SER A 556 2.87 -10.07 -11.92
N SER A 557 3.10 -9.89 -13.23
CA SER A 557 2.02 -9.57 -14.15
C SER A 557 2.44 -9.87 -15.59
N ILE A 558 1.78 -10.91 -16.12
CA ILE A 558 1.38 -11.06 -17.51
C ILE A 558 2.46 -11.71 -18.41
N GLN A 559 2.49 -13.05 -18.42
CA GLN A 559 2.55 -13.73 -19.70
C GLN A 559 1.39 -13.17 -20.54
N LYS A 560 1.70 -12.26 -21.47
CA LYS A 560 0.76 -11.90 -22.53
C LYS A 560 0.48 -13.20 -23.27
N PHE A 561 -0.78 -13.61 -23.30
CA PHE A 561 -1.28 -14.47 -24.36
C PHE A 561 -0.88 -13.83 -25.69
N ASN A 562 0.09 -14.41 -26.38
CA ASN A 562 0.31 -14.09 -27.78
C ASN A 562 -0.81 -14.75 -28.57
N SER A 563 -1.87 -13.98 -28.83
CA SER A 563 -2.74 -14.24 -29.96
C SER A 563 -1.88 -14.19 -31.22
N THR A 564 -1.80 -15.32 -31.89
CA THR A 564 -1.29 -15.51 -33.25
C THR A 564 -1.50 -14.30 -34.15
N THR A 565 -0.43 -13.65 -34.58
CA THR A 565 -0.35 -12.99 -35.89
C THR A 565 1.11 -12.89 -36.33
N ASN A 566 1.41 -13.56 -37.45
CA ASN A 566 2.70 -13.57 -38.13
C ASN A 566 3.11 -12.15 -38.54
N TYR A 567 4.25 -11.65 -38.07
CA TYR A 567 5.08 -10.71 -38.81
C TYR A 567 6.57 -10.96 -38.50
N SER A 568 7.32 -11.23 -39.56
CA SER A 568 8.76 -11.45 -39.59
C SER A 568 9.53 -10.12 -39.42
N PRO A 569 10.56 -10.05 -38.55
CA PRO A 569 11.50 -8.95 -38.54
C PRO A 569 12.76 -9.28 -39.32
N THR A 570 13.01 -8.44 -40.31
CA THR A 570 14.21 -8.36 -41.15
C THR A 570 15.44 -7.97 -40.33
N GLN A 571 16.59 -8.51 -40.75
CA GLN A 571 17.94 -8.33 -40.21
C GLN A 571 18.35 -6.87 -39.96
N ILE A 572 19.00 -6.61 -38.81
CA ILE A 572 20.05 -5.58 -38.68
C ILE A 572 21.18 -6.13 -37.79
N SER A 573 22.39 -5.93 -38.29
CA SER A 573 23.71 -6.49 -37.97
C SER A 573 24.34 -6.03 -36.65
N GLU A 574 24.95 -6.99 -35.95
CA GLU A 574 26.03 -6.78 -34.97
C GLU A 574 27.35 -6.47 -35.70
N SER A 575 28.05 -5.41 -35.28
CA SER A 575 29.46 -5.18 -35.63
C SER A 575 30.31 -5.41 -34.38
N ASN A 576 30.96 -6.58 -34.34
CA ASN A 576 32.13 -6.84 -33.52
C ASN A 576 33.33 -6.10 -34.12
N ASP A 577 34.12 -5.42 -33.31
CA ASP A 577 35.54 -5.18 -33.62
C ASP A 577 36.33 -5.11 -32.30
N ASP A 578 36.91 -6.24 -31.93
CA ASP A 578 38.14 -6.33 -31.15
C ASP A 578 39.31 -6.32 -32.12
N GLN A 579 40.18 -5.31 -32.06
CA GLN A 579 41.60 -5.50 -32.36
C GLN A 579 42.49 -4.57 -31.53
N GLU A 580 43.38 -5.21 -30.77
CA GLU A 580 44.60 -4.67 -30.20
C GLU A 580 45.42 -3.82 -31.19
N LYS A 581 46.01 -2.71 -30.70
CA LYS A 581 47.47 -2.47 -30.70
C LYS A 581 47.81 -1.04 -30.27
N GLY A 582 48.56 -0.95 -29.17
CA GLY A 582 49.90 -0.36 -29.17
C GLY A 582 50.09 1.18 -29.13
N ILE A 583 50.63 1.62 -28.00
CA ILE A 583 51.77 2.57 -27.83
C ILE A 583 51.71 3.95 -28.53
N TYR A 584 51.60 5.02 -27.74
CA TYR A 584 52.60 6.09 -27.51
C TYR A 584 51.93 7.43 -27.08
N ASN A 585 52.54 8.09 -26.09
CA ASN A 585 52.65 9.53 -25.79
C ASN A 585 51.45 10.44 -26.17
N HIS A 586 50.90 11.26 -25.29
CA HIS A 586 51.60 12.23 -24.44
C HIS A 586 50.67 12.81 -23.38
#